data_AF-A0A5J4P6D1-F1
#
_entry.id   AF-A0A5J4P6D1-F1
#
_cell.length_a   1.000
_cell.length_b   1.000
_cell.length_c   1.000
_cell.angle_alpha   90.00
_cell.angle_beta   90.00
_cell.angle_gamma   90.00
#
_symmetry.space_group_name_H-M   'P 1'
#
loop_
_entity.id
_entity.type
_entity.pdbx_description
1 polymer ?
#
loop_
_entity_poly.entity_id
_entity_poly.type
_entity_poly.pdbx_seq_one_letter_code
_entity_poly.pdbx_strand_id
1 'polypeptide(L)'
;VVECKEEGINERQFQVAVDQAYSYAHSLAATYTWITSGIKNEYFELSNLYPVERIAMIDIPKRDREIQRYKYVKGLHNPLKGTQGELIQKFKSAHDALWGGGALAPTTAFDELDKLIFCKIWDERWDENNPRSKGEPYDFQIIYYPEDKEDRNNLKAKTELEKRVKALYEEGRKKDSE
;
A
#
# COMPACT_ATOMS: atom_id res chain seq x y z
N VAL A 1 15.95 11.53 -1.56
CA VAL A 1 16.08 11.17 -2.99
C VAL A 1 14.71 10.78 -3.51
N VAL A 2 14.34 11.25 -4.71
CA VAL A 2 13.13 10.82 -5.40
C VAL A 2 13.54 10.08 -6.67
N GLU A 3 13.12 8.82 -6.80
CA GLU A 3 13.39 7.97 -7.96
C GLU A 3 12.10 7.79 -8.76
N CYS A 4 12.05 8.40 -9.95
CA CYS A 4 10.88 8.37 -10.82
C CYS A 4 11.06 7.31 -11.91
N LYS A 5 10.05 6.45 -12.08
CA LYS A 5 9.99 5.43 -13.13
C LYS A 5 8.75 5.61 -14.01
N GLU A 6 8.76 4.95 -15.16
CA GLU A 6 7.58 4.92 -16.04
C GLU A 6 6.37 4.25 -15.37
N GLU A 7 5.16 4.66 -15.73
CA GLU A 7 3.90 4.14 -15.18
C GLU A 7 3.76 2.61 -15.35
N GLY A 8 4.27 2.09 -16.48
CA GLY A 8 4.17 0.69 -16.89
C GLY A 8 5.16 -0.27 -16.22
N ILE A 9 6.01 0.22 -15.31
CA ILE A 9 7.06 -0.58 -14.69
C ILE A 9 6.48 -1.79 -13.93
N ASN A 10 7.06 -2.98 -14.15
CA ASN A 10 6.64 -4.18 -13.42
C ASN A 10 7.23 -4.23 -12.00
N GLU A 11 6.68 -5.08 -11.14
CA GLU A 11 7.06 -5.16 -9.72
C GLU A 11 8.56 -5.44 -9.53
N ARG A 12 9.13 -6.36 -10.33
CA ARG A 12 10.55 -6.71 -10.22
C ARG A 12 11.45 -5.53 -10.57
N GLN A 13 11.14 -4.81 -11.65
CA GLN A 13 11.87 -3.61 -12.05
C GLN A 13 11.68 -2.49 -11.01
N PHE A 14 10.49 -2.37 -10.42
CA PHE A 14 10.23 -1.41 -9.35
C PHE A 14 11.11 -1.71 -8.11
N GLN A 15 11.30 -2.98 -7.74
CA GLN A 15 12.22 -3.34 -6.64
C GLN A 15 13.69 -3.03 -6.98
N VAL A 16 14.10 -3.17 -8.24
CA VAL A 16 15.43 -2.70 -8.68
C VAL A 16 15.54 -1.18 -8.56
N ALA A 17 14.48 -0.43 -8.87
CA ALA A 17 14.44 1.02 -8.66
C ALA A 17 14.57 1.42 -7.18
N VAL A 18 13.94 0.64 -6.30
CA VAL A 18 14.06 0.77 -4.85
C VAL A 18 15.53 0.63 -4.42
N ASP A 19 16.24 -0.40 -4.90
CA ASP A 19 17.67 -0.57 -4.62
C ASP A 19 18.55 0.57 -5.19
N GLN A 20 18.24 1.06 -6.39
CA GLN A 20 18.91 2.23 -6.99
C GLN A 20 18.73 3.48 -6.13
N ALA A 21 17.50 3.76 -5.70
CA ALA A 21 17.19 4.92 -4.86
C ALA A 21 18.00 4.93 -3.56
N TYR A 22 18.25 3.76 -2.96
CA TYR A 22 19.10 3.65 -1.77
C TYR A 22 20.57 3.94 -2.06
N SER A 23 21.11 3.42 -3.16
CA SER A 23 22.50 3.70 -3.55
C SER A 23 22.74 5.21 -3.67
N TYR A 24 21.78 5.92 -4.28
CA TYR A 24 21.83 7.38 -4.38
C TYR A 24 21.64 8.07 -3.03
N ALA A 25 20.67 7.64 -2.23
CA ALA A 25 20.43 8.23 -0.92
C ALA A 25 21.63 8.07 0.02
N HIS A 26 22.26 6.91 0.01
CA HIS A 26 23.50 6.64 0.73
C HIS A 26 24.63 7.58 0.32
N SER A 27 24.86 7.69 -1.00
CA SER A 27 25.92 8.56 -1.57
C SER A 27 25.72 10.04 -1.25
N LEU A 28 24.46 10.47 -1.08
CA LEU A 28 24.09 11.84 -0.79
C LEU A 28 23.82 12.11 0.69
N ALA A 29 23.99 11.11 1.57
CA ALA A 29 23.60 11.16 2.99
C ALA A 29 22.15 11.67 3.19
N ALA A 30 21.24 11.27 2.31
CA ALA A 30 19.84 11.65 2.37
C ALA A 30 19.07 10.83 3.42
N THR A 31 18.18 11.49 4.16
CA THR A 31 17.36 10.83 5.20
C THR A 31 16.21 10.01 4.63
N TYR A 32 15.63 10.44 3.51
CA TYR A 32 14.41 9.83 2.96
C TYR A 32 14.55 9.46 1.48
N THR A 33 13.93 8.35 1.10
CA THR A 33 13.71 7.95 -0.29
C THR A 33 12.23 7.86 -0.61
N TRP A 34 11.88 8.29 -1.82
CA TRP A 34 10.56 8.12 -2.41
C TRP A 34 10.74 7.54 -3.82
N ILE A 35 10.17 6.38 -4.06
CA ILE A 35 10.17 5.74 -5.37
C ILE A 35 8.75 5.82 -5.93
N THR A 36 8.59 6.30 -7.16
CA THR A 36 7.28 6.49 -7.77
C THR A 36 7.24 6.14 -9.24
N SER A 37 6.12 5.55 -9.67
CA SER A 37 5.75 5.44 -11.09
C SER A 37 4.63 6.41 -11.46
N GLY A 38 4.29 7.37 -10.60
CA GLY A 38 3.04 8.14 -10.65
C GLY A 38 1.84 7.34 -10.11
N ILE A 39 1.83 6.02 -10.29
CA ILE A 39 0.73 5.13 -9.89
C ILE A 39 1.05 4.41 -8.58
N LYS A 40 2.26 3.84 -8.48
CA LYS A 40 2.77 3.17 -7.28
C LYS A 40 3.75 4.09 -6.55
N ASN A 41 3.70 4.09 -5.22
CA ASN A 41 4.62 4.85 -4.38
C ASN A 41 5.13 3.97 -3.24
N GLU A 42 6.44 4.02 -2.99
CA GLU A 42 7.05 3.46 -1.79
C GLU A 42 7.96 4.52 -1.14
N TYR A 43 7.94 4.58 0.18
CA TYR A 43 8.60 5.60 0.98
C TYR A 43 9.44 4.94 2.06
N PHE A 44 10.65 5.45 2.28
CA PHE A 44 11.53 4.91 3.30
C PHE A 44 12.35 5.99 3.99
N GLU A 45 12.62 5.76 5.27
CA GLU A 45 13.62 6.48 6.05
C GLU A 45 14.88 5.64 6.14
N LEU A 46 16.04 6.26 5.89
CA LEU A 46 17.34 5.66 6.12
C LEU A 46 17.70 5.84 7.60
N SER A 47 17.69 4.74 8.36
CA SER A 47 18.02 4.76 9.80
C SER A 47 19.52 4.67 10.05
N ASN A 48 20.27 4.06 9.14
CA ASN A 48 21.73 3.97 9.20
C ASN A 48 22.32 3.92 7.79
N LEU A 49 23.51 4.51 7.62
CA LEU A 49 24.26 4.50 6.37
C LEU A 49 25.21 3.28 6.28
N TYR A 50 25.70 2.74 7.41
CA TYR A 50 26.57 1.57 7.42
C TYR A 50 26.27 0.62 8.60
N PRO A 51 25.75 -0.61 8.34
CA PRO A 51 25.13 -1.06 7.08
C PRO A 51 23.93 -0.19 6.70
N VAL A 52 23.56 -0.16 5.42
CA VAL A 52 22.36 0.56 4.99
C VAL A 52 21.14 -0.08 5.63
N GLU A 53 20.47 0.67 6.50
CA GLU A 53 19.24 0.25 7.14
C GLU A 53 18.11 1.19 6.77
N ARG A 54 16.93 0.62 6.54
CA ARG A 54 15.75 1.32 6.07
C ARG A 54 14.52 0.94 6.87
N ILE A 55 13.64 1.91 7.05
CA ILE A 55 12.33 1.74 7.68
C ILE A 55 11.29 2.14 6.65
N ALA A 56 10.41 1.21 6.30
CA ALA A 56 9.31 1.49 5.37
C ALA A 56 8.28 2.42 6.00
N MET A 57 7.84 3.43 5.24
CA MET A 57 6.90 4.46 5.68
C MET A 57 5.66 4.50 4.79
N ILE A 58 4.59 5.15 5.26
CA ILE A 58 3.37 5.34 4.46
C ILE A 58 3.37 6.64 3.64
N ASP A 59 4.21 7.60 3.99
CA ASP A 59 4.37 8.89 3.30
C ASP A 59 5.68 9.55 3.75
N ILE A 60 6.10 10.62 3.07
CA ILE A 60 7.24 11.46 3.53
C ILE A 60 6.74 12.46 4.57
N PRO A 61 7.45 12.64 5.71
CA PRO A 61 7.02 13.61 6.71
C PRO A 61 7.03 15.02 6.13
N LYS A 62 5.95 15.77 6.35
CA LYS A 62 5.95 17.21 6.07
C LYS A 62 6.82 17.90 7.10
N ARG A 63 7.43 19.02 6.72
CA ARG A 63 8.24 19.83 7.64
C ARG A 63 7.46 20.10 8.94
N ASP A 64 8.09 19.78 10.06
CA ASP A 64 7.56 19.93 11.43
C ASP A 64 6.24 19.18 11.69
N ARG A 65 5.97 18.10 10.96
CA ARG A 65 4.81 17.23 11.18
C ARG A 65 5.21 15.76 11.23
N GLU A 66 4.63 15.06 12.18
CA GLU A 66 4.73 13.61 12.25
C GLU A 66 3.87 12.95 11.17
N ILE A 67 4.31 11.77 10.73
CA ILE A 67 3.54 10.92 9.83
C ILE A 67 2.36 10.36 10.64
N GLN A 68 1.15 10.54 10.10
CA GLN A 68 -0.04 9.99 10.71
C GLN A 68 -0.04 8.46 10.64
N ARG A 69 -0.70 7.78 11.59
CA ARG A 69 -0.81 6.32 11.55
C ARG A 69 -1.59 5.81 10.34
N TYR A 70 -2.51 6.59 9.81
CA TYR A 70 -3.32 6.22 8.67
C TYR A 70 -3.53 7.44 7.79
N LYS A 71 -3.69 7.19 6.49
CA LYS A 71 -3.87 8.26 5.50
C LYS A 71 -5.34 8.62 5.35
N TYR A 72 -6.23 7.63 5.32
CA TYR A 72 -7.63 7.82 4.98
C TYR A 72 -8.56 7.53 6.16
N VAL A 73 -9.58 8.37 6.30
CA VAL A 73 -10.58 8.30 7.38
C VAL A 73 -11.97 8.43 6.78
N LYS A 74 -12.85 7.47 7.10
CA LYS A 74 -14.20 7.34 6.55
C LYS A 74 -15.01 8.62 6.78
N GLY A 75 -15.39 9.29 5.71
CA GLY A 75 -16.22 10.50 5.75
C GLY A 75 -15.51 11.79 6.18
N LEU A 76 -14.21 11.75 6.45
CA LEU A 76 -13.39 12.92 6.80
C LEU A 76 -12.27 13.15 5.78
N HIS A 77 -11.54 12.10 5.44
CA HIS A 77 -10.47 12.14 4.44
C HIS A 77 -10.55 10.88 3.58
N ASN A 78 -11.45 10.91 2.59
CA ASN A 78 -11.68 9.78 1.70
C ASN A 78 -10.61 9.69 0.59
N PRO A 79 -10.32 8.49 0.06
CA PRO A 79 -9.51 8.34 -1.13
C PRO A 79 -10.06 9.15 -2.30
N LEU A 80 -9.17 9.77 -3.08
CA LEU A 80 -9.55 10.47 -4.30
C LEU A 80 -9.88 9.47 -5.42
N LYS A 81 -10.85 9.82 -6.26
CA LYS A 81 -11.14 9.05 -7.48
C LYS A 81 -9.95 9.17 -8.44
N GLY A 82 -9.39 8.02 -8.83
CA GLY A 82 -8.35 7.95 -9.85
C GLY A 82 -8.92 7.97 -11.26
N THR A 83 -8.03 8.00 -12.26
CA THR A 83 -8.40 7.84 -13.67
C THR A 83 -8.65 6.36 -14.02
N GLN A 84 -9.34 6.10 -15.13
CA GLN A 84 -9.51 4.73 -15.63
C GLN A 84 -8.16 4.07 -15.93
N GLY A 85 -7.19 4.82 -16.48
CA GLY A 85 -5.85 4.32 -16.78
C GLY A 85 -5.10 3.87 -15.52
N GLU A 86 -5.13 4.69 -14.47
CA GLU A 86 -4.56 4.34 -13.16
C GLU A 86 -5.20 3.09 -12.57
N LEU A 87 -6.52 2.95 -12.70
CA LEU A 87 -7.25 1.79 -12.19
C LEU A 87 -6.85 0.50 -12.93
N ILE A 88 -6.81 0.54 -14.26
CA ILE A 88 -6.37 -0.59 -15.10
C ILE A 88 -4.96 -1.02 -14.71
N GLN A 89 -4.05 -0.05 -14.53
CA GLN A 89 -2.67 -0.37 -14.19
C GLN A 89 -2.55 -0.98 -12.80
N LYS A 90 -3.29 -0.46 -11.80
CA LYS A 90 -3.33 -1.06 -10.45
C LYS A 90 -3.85 -2.50 -10.48
N PHE A 91 -4.89 -2.78 -11.27
CA PHE A 91 -5.41 -4.14 -11.42
C PHE A 91 -4.41 -5.07 -12.10
N LYS A 92 -3.73 -4.64 -13.16
CA LYS A 92 -2.67 -5.42 -13.81
C LYS A 92 -1.53 -5.73 -12.84
N SER A 93 -1.01 -4.72 -12.15
CA SER A 93 0.09 -4.92 -11.19
C SER A 93 -0.30 -5.84 -10.04
N ALA A 94 -1.52 -5.72 -9.50
CA ALA A 94 -2.01 -6.58 -8.43
C ALA A 94 -2.21 -8.03 -8.91
N HIS A 95 -2.80 -8.22 -10.10
CA HIS A 95 -2.93 -9.53 -10.73
C HIS A 95 -1.56 -10.18 -10.95
N ASP A 96 -0.61 -9.47 -11.54
CA ASP A 96 0.72 -10.00 -11.83
C ASP A 96 1.49 -10.38 -10.56
N ALA A 97 1.31 -9.60 -9.49
CA ALA A 97 1.88 -9.91 -8.17
C ALA A 97 1.28 -11.20 -7.58
N LEU A 98 -0.03 -11.40 -7.69
CA LEU A 98 -0.71 -12.62 -7.24
C LEU A 98 -0.35 -13.83 -8.11
N TRP A 99 -0.29 -13.65 -9.43
CA TRP A 99 0.09 -14.68 -10.39
C TRP A 99 1.51 -15.24 -10.15
N GLY A 100 2.42 -14.38 -9.65
CA GLY A 100 3.73 -14.81 -9.17
C GLY A 100 4.63 -15.41 -10.26
N GLY A 101 4.46 -14.99 -11.52
CA GLY A 101 5.24 -15.51 -12.65
C GLY A 101 4.86 -16.92 -13.09
N GLY A 102 3.64 -17.37 -12.79
CA GLY A 102 3.15 -18.72 -13.12
C GLY A 102 3.03 -19.65 -11.91
N ALA A 103 3.30 -19.14 -10.70
CA ALA A 103 3.11 -19.89 -9.46
C ALA A 103 1.63 -20.21 -9.20
N LEU A 104 0.73 -19.30 -9.59
CA LEU A 104 -0.72 -19.54 -9.63
C LEU A 104 -1.21 -19.62 -11.07
N ALA A 105 -2.31 -20.35 -11.28
CA ALA A 105 -3.04 -20.28 -12.54
C ALA A 105 -3.62 -18.86 -12.70
N PRO A 106 -3.67 -18.31 -13.94
CA PRO A 106 -4.23 -16.97 -14.16
C PRO A 106 -5.65 -16.80 -13.62
N THR A 107 -6.50 -17.82 -13.74
CA THR A 107 -7.87 -17.79 -13.20
C THR A 107 -7.87 -17.70 -11.67
N THR A 108 -7.02 -18.45 -10.99
CA THR A 108 -6.90 -18.39 -9.52
C THR A 108 -6.38 -17.02 -9.07
N ALA A 109 -5.37 -16.46 -9.76
CA ALA A 109 -4.87 -15.13 -9.44
C ALA A 109 -5.94 -14.05 -9.63
N PHE A 110 -6.77 -14.19 -10.68
CA PHE A 110 -7.92 -13.33 -10.92
C PHE A 110 -8.98 -13.47 -9.82
N ASP A 111 -9.37 -14.70 -9.44
CA ASP A 111 -10.35 -14.94 -8.37
C ASP A 111 -9.89 -14.33 -7.04
N GLU A 112 -8.59 -14.42 -6.70
CA GLU A 112 -8.05 -13.76 -5.50
C GLU A 112 -8.01 -12.24 -5.61
N LEU A 113 -7.74 -11.69 -6.81
CA LEU A 113 -7.83 -10.25 -7.05
C LEU A 113 -9.27 -9.74 -6.88
N ASP A 114 -10.26 -10.47 -7.38
CA ASP A 114 -11.68 -10.12 -7.28
C ASP A 114 -12.12 -10.00 -5.82
N LYS A 115 -11.66 -10.90 -4.94
CA LYS A 115 -11.90 -10.80 -3.49
C LYS A 115 -11.31 -9.52 -2.90
N LEU A 116 -10.11 -9.11 -3.33
CA LEU A 116 -9.50 -7.86 -2.87
C LEU A 116 -10.26 -6.63 -3.37
N ILE A 117 -10.70 -6.64 -4.64
CA ILE A 117 -11.53 -5.58 -5.21
C ILE A 117 -12.85 -5.48 -4.45
N PHE A 118 -13.49 -6.61 -4.16
CA PHE A 118 -14.69 -6.67 -3.34
C PHE A 118 -14.47 -6.02 -1.97
N CYS A 119 -13.43 -6.42 -1.24
CA CYS A 119 -13.12 -5.83 0.07
C CYS A 119 -12.90 -4.32 -0.02
N LYS A 120 -12.21 -3.86 -1.07
CA LYS A 120 -11.93 -2.44 -1.30
C LYS A 120 -13.22 -1.65 -1.52
N ILE A 121 -14.10 -2.14 -2.40
CA ILE A 121 -15.40 -1.50 -2.68
C ILE A 121 -16.29 -1.53 -1.44
N TRP A 122 -16.31 -2.66 -0.72
CA TRP A 122 -17.07 -2.84 0.51
C TRP A 122 -16.72 -1.79 1.57
N ASP A 123 -15.42 -1.60 1.81
CA ASP A 123 -14.90 -0.62 2.77
C ASP A 123 -15.09 0.82 2.29
N GLU A 124 -15.02 1.09 0.98
CA GLU A 124 -15.30 2.41 0.41
C GLU A 124 -16.78 2.80 0.49
N ARG A 125 -17.70 1.84 0.42
CA ARG A 125 -19.14 2.00 0.64
C ARG A 125 -19.54 1.91 2.11
N TRP A 126 -18.67 2.37 3.02
CA TRP A 126 -18.90 2.33 4.47
C TRP A 126 -20.20 3.03 4.88
N ASP A 127 -20.65 4.05 4.15
CA ASP A 127 -21.87 4.80 4.42
C ASP A 127 -23.14 3.96 4.21
N GLU A 128 -23.11 3.04 3.25
CA GLU A 128 -24.17 2.05 3.03
C GLU A 128 -23.98 0.81 3.93
N ASN A 129 -22.73 0.34 4.05
CA ASN A 129 -22.43 -0.95 4.67
C ASN A 129 -22.37 -0.90 6.20
N ASN A 130 -21.77 0.15 6.75
CA ASN A 130 -21.63 0.39 8.18
C ASN A 130 -21.51 1.91 8.50
N PRO A 131 -22.58 2.70 8.37
CA PRO A 131 -22.51 4.15 8.53
C PRO A 131 -22.04 4.62 9.92
N ARG A 132 -22.07 3.74 10.93
CA ARG A 132 -21.53 4.02 12.27
C ARG A 132 -20.00 4.10 12.31
N SER A 133 -19.31 3.56 11.30
CA SER A 133 -17.84 3.62 11.16
C SER A 133 -17.32 4.98 10.67
N LYS A 134 -18.18 5.99 10.51
CA LYS A 134 -17.75 7.35 10.15
C LYS A 134 -16.75 7.88 11.17
N GLY A 135 -15.62 8.41 10.69
CA GLY A 135 -14.53 8.90 11.53
C GLY A 135 -13.49 7.83 11.90
N GLU A 136 -13.75 6.56 11.60
CA GLU A 136 -12.77 5.48 11.74
C GLU A 136 -11.85 5.42 10.50
N PRO A 137 -10.61 4.92 10.64
CA PRO A 137 -9.76 4.67 9.48
C PRO A 137 -10.39 3.62 8.56
N TYR A 138 -10.11 3.72 7.26
CA TYR A 138 -10.35 2.63 6.32
C TYR A 138 -9.61 1.36 6.74
N ASP A 139 -10.27 0.21 6.60
CA ASP A 139 -9.73 -1.09 6.91
C ASP A 139 -8.83 -1.60 5.78
N PHE A 140 -9.19 -1.29 4.53
CA PHE A 140 -8.37 -1.51 3.34
C PHE A 140 -7.35 -0.37 3.15
N GLN A 141 -6.43 -0.24 4.11
CA GLN A 141 -5.25 0.62 4.01
C GLN A 141 -4.14 0.13 4.94
N ILE A 142 -2.89 0.46 4.65
CA ILE A 142 -1.77 0.21 5.58
C ILE A 142 -1.87 1.20 6.76
N ILE A 143 -1.80 0.68 7.99
CA ILE A 143 -1.62 1.48 9.21
C ILE A 143 -0.14 1.46 9.60
N TYR A 144 0.43 2.64 9.81
CA TYR A 144 1.80 2.89 10.18
C TYR A 144 1.99 2.91 11.70
N TYR A 145 3.10 2.33 12.16
CA TYR A 145 3.49 2.19 13.56
C TYR A 145 4.84 2.87 13.80
N PRO A 146 4.90 4.22 13.87
CA PRO A 146 6.17 4.96 14.04
C PRO A 146 6.90 4.62 15.34
N GLU A 147 6.18 4.14 16.35
CA GLU A 147 6.75 3.69 17.62
C GLU A 147 7.53 2.37 17.50
N ASP A 148 7.25 1.56 16.48
CA ASP A 148 7.79 0.21 16.30
C ASP A 148 8.96 0.22 15.31
N LYS A 149 10.03 0.95 15.66
CA LYS A 149 11.20 1.13 14.78
C LYS A 149 12.01 -0.17 14.57
N GLU A 150 11.78 -1.18 15.41
CA GLU A 150 12.40 -2.50 15.26
C GLU A 150 11.72 -3.32 14.14
N ASP A 151 10.42 -3.07 13.88
CA ASP A 151 9.70 -3.66 12.74
C ASP A 151 10.01 -2.97 11.40
N ARG A 152 11.28 -3.12 10.98
CA ARG A 152 11.81 -2.49 9.76
C ARG A 152 11.06 -2.87 8.47
N ASN A 153 10.41 -4.03 8.47
CA ASN A 153 9.69 -4.58 7.31
C ASN A 153 8.18 -4.32 7.35
N ASN A 154 7.69 -3.58 8.35
CA ASN A 154 6.28 -3.34 8.60
C ASN A 154 5.46 -4.65 8.69
N LEU A 155 6.04 -5.69 9.28
CA LEU A 155 5.40 -7.00 9.43
C LEU A 155 4.10 -6.89 10.24
N LYS A 156 4.10 -6.13 11.34
CA LYS A 156 2.91 -5.87 12.16
C LYS A 156 1.80 -5.23 11.33
N ALA A 157 2.13 -4.17 10.59
CA ALA A 157 1.19 -3.49 9.71
C ALA A 157 0.61 -4.43 8.64
N LYS A 158 1.44 -5.29 8.05
CA LYS A 158 1.02 -6.29 7.06
C LYS A 158 0.09 -7.35 7.66
N THR A 159 0.44 -7.90 8.83
CA THR A 159 -0.38 -8.91 9.52
C THR A 159 -1.73 -8.34 9.95
N GLU A 160 -1.77 -7.11 10.43
CA GLU A 160 -3.04 -6.47 10.80
C GLU A 160 -3.88 -6.05 9.60
N LEU A 161 -3.25 -5.59 8.51
CA LEU A 161 -3.95 -5.37 7.25
C LEU A 161 -4.59 -6.67 6.76
N GLU A 162 -3.87 -7.79 6.75
CA GLU A 162 -4.41 -9.09 6.36
C GLU A 162 -5.65 -9.47 7.19
N LYS A 163 -5.58 -9.30 8.52
CA LYS A 163 -6.71 -9.57 9.41
C LYS A 163 -7.92 -8.70 9.08
N ARG A 164 -7.71 -7.39 8.88
CA ARG A 164 -8.79 -6.44 8.55
C ARG A 164 -9.41 -6.72 7.19
N VAL A 165 -8.61 -7.02 6.16
CA VAL A 165 -9.10 -7.39 4.82
C VAL A 165 -9.90 -8.69 4.87
N LYS A 166 -9.45 -9.70 5.62
CA LYS A 166 -10.24 -10.93 5.81
C LYS A 166 -11.57 -10.66 6.53
N ALA A 167 -11.57 -9.80 7.55
CA ALA A 167 -12.80 -9.41 8.23
C ALA A 167 -13.78 -8.69 7.29
N LEU A 168 -13.29 -7.77 6.45
CA LEU A 168 -14.09 -7.10 5.42
C LEU A 168 -14.74 -8.11 4.46
N TYR A 169 -13.97 -9.10 3.99
CA TYR A 169 -14.50 -10.15 3.12
C TYR A 169 -15.62 -10.94 3.79
N GLU A 170 -15.38 -11.39 5.03
CA GLU A 170 -16.34 -12.19 5.80
C GLU A 170 -17.60 -11.41 6.22
N GLU A 171 -17.50 -10.09 6.40
CA GLU A 171 -18.66 -9.23 6.60
C GLU A 171 -19.45 -9.03 5.32
N GLY A 172 -18.77 -8.73 4.22
CA GLY A 172 -19.41 -8.45 2.93
C GLY A 172 -20.17 -9.65 2.39
N ARG A 173 -19.56 -10.84 2.39
CA ARG A 173 -20.19 -12.08 1.90
C ARG A 173 -21.42 -12.54 2.69
N LYS A 174 -21.64 -12.01 3.90
CA LYS A 174 -22.87 -12.29 4.68
C LYS A 174 -24.06 -11.48 4.18
N LYS A 175 -23.81 -10.30 3.61
CA LYS A 175 -24.82 -9.41 3.05
C LYS A 175 -25.03 -9.66 1.56
N ASP A 176 -23.99 -10.07 0.85
CA ASP A 176 -24.01 -10.48 -0.55
C ASP A 176 -23.78 -12.00 -0.60
N SER A 177 -24.86 -12.77 -0.39
CA SER A 177 -24.80 -14.22 -0.58
C SER A 177 -24.75 -14.50 -2.08
N GLU A 178 -23.61 -14.98 -2.56
CA GLU A 178 -23.51 -15.62 -3.89
C GLU A 178 -24.63 -16.65 -4.12
#